data_AF-A0A1C5G795-F1
#
_entry.id   AF-A0A1C5G795-F1
#
_cell.length_a   1.000
_cell.length_b   1.000
_cell.length_c   1.000
_cell.angle_alpha   90.00
_cell.angle_beta   90.00
_cell.angle_gamma   90.00
#
_symmetry.space_group_name_H-M   'P 1'
#
loop_
_entity.id
_entity.type
_entity.pdbx_description
1 polymer ?
#
loop_
_entity_poly.entity_id
_entity_poly.type
_entity_poly.pdbx_seq_one_letter_code
_entity_poly.pdbx_strand_id
1 'polypeptide(L)'
;MVATMVRHATGTGVAWLMCVAEGLLGYLALFTFALFTPGSDQGGPLAGPVMVLGAALLGAVLVPLAVAPAVAIGEATLARRGASARTLAACGTAALLVGLYAAGIAAATGATVASAALGWLLTTVFVLCPVVAYAGVVRGARAVTGRLARHSGSDPSAPVTSPPQSPGDREDPVTGSRPATDLVPADVPAEQLTHNILNGVTGGIWHTRHDGRPAVLKLLTPPGRPGPAHWAGSDEPGHWNYWRREVEAYRSGLAAAAYADAGLAAPTALAVDDRPDGSVALWLPEVTGRPGIACTPADLGEVAVRLGAGHARWLGDPEARELAGGGRPPNWLARDWLRDYTLSRPVAAPVPWEHPVAVAAWPRPLRDALRVLWERRHDVLAATDRLPRTLCHHDCWPMNLVFAADGPVLLDWSGVGPGPVGEDAANLVLDTFLDGLVDVALLGEVAATVLDRYAEGLHGAVAPEEVARAVRLTGAAKYFWLAPMMLGRLGRSAISGTYDARDEAEMMAGRRPVLELLARWAAEPWD
;
A
#
# COMPACT_ATOMS: atom_id res chain seq x y z
N MET A 1 -0.26 -4.04 24.91
CA MET A 1 -1.10 -2.92 25.42
C MET A 1 -1.53 -2.00 24.28
N VAL A 2 -0.59 -1.47 23.48
CA VAL A 2 -0.84 -0.59 22.32
C VAL A 2 -1.83 -1.18 21.31
N ALA A 3 -1.66 -2.42 20.87
CA ALA A 3 -2.59 -3.08 19.93
C ALA A 3 -4.02 -3.24 20.48
N THR A 4 -4.21 -3.30 21.80
CA THR A 4 -5.54 -3.32 22.41
C THR A 4 -6.15 -1.92 22.42
N MET A 5 -5.35 -0.90 22.75
CA MET A 5 -5.78 0.50 22.71
C MET A 5 -6.21 0.93 21.30
N VAL A 6 -5.42 0.59 20.27
CA VAL A 6 -5.73 0.89 18.87
C VAL A 6 -7.06 0.24 18.45
N ARG A 7 -7.28 -1.04 18.76
CA ARG A 7 -8.54 -1.74 18.43
C ARG A 7 -9.78 -1.11 19.06
N HIS A 8 -9.67 -0.69 20.32
CA HIS A 8 -10.76 -0.03 21.02
C HIS A 8 -10.97 1.41 20.50
N ALA A 9 -9.92 2.12 20.10
CA ALA A 9 -10.03 3.42 19.45
C ALA A 9 -10.74 3.31 18.08
N THR A 10 -10.37 2.33 17.25
CA THR A 10 -11.06 2.05 15.98
C THR A 10 -12.52 1.65 16.21
N GLY A 11 -12.80 0.79 17.20
CA GLY A 11 -14.16 0.39 17.57
C GLY A 11 -15.03 1.58 18.00
N THR A 12 -14.45 2.52 18.76
CA THR A 12 -15.11 3.78 19.17
C THR A 12 -15.48 4.64 17.95
N GLY A 13 -14.57 4.78 16.98
CA GLY A 13 -14.84 5.52 15.74
C GLY A 13 -15.98 4.90 14.92
N VAL A 14 -15.97 3.56 14.76
CA VAL A 14 -17.03 2.84 14.03
C VAL A 14 -18.38 2.93 14.75
N ALA A 15 -18.40 2.84 16.07
CA ALA A 15 -19.63 3.01 16.85
C ALA A 15 -20.22 4.42 16.68
N TRP A 16 -19.38 5.45 16.67
CA TRP A 16 -19.84 6.82 16.45
C TRP A 16 -20.41 7.02 15.05
N LEU A 17 -19.76 6.49 14.00
CA LEU A 17 -20.30 6.51 12.63
C LEU A 17 -21.63 5.75 12.51
N MET A 18 -21.80 4.67 13.28
CA MET A 18 -23.09 3.96 13.33
C MET A 18 -24.21 4.84 13.89
N CYS A 19 -23.95 5.62 14.94
CA CYS A 19 -24.91 6.61 15.45
C CYS A 19 -25.31 7.65 14.39
N VAL A 20 -24.36 8.11 13.57
CA VAL A 20 -24.63 9.05 12.45
C VAL A 20 -25.53 8.39 11.40
N ALA A 21 -25.24 7.13 11.05
CA ALA A 21 -26.05 6.36 10.10
C ALA A 21 -27.47 6.11 10.62
N GLU A 22 -27.63 5.81 11.91
CA GLU A 22 -28.94 5.66 12.55
C GLU A 22 -29.76 6.95 12.51
N GLY A 23 -29.12 8.11 12.70
CA GLY A 23 -29.78 9.42 12.54
C GLY A 23 -30.31 9.64 11.12
N LEU A 24 -29.53 9.25 10.11
CA LEU A 24 -29.96 9.33 8.70
C LEU A 24 -31.09 8.35 8.40
N LEU A 25 -30.99 7.10 8.85
CA LEU A 25 -32.03 6.08 8.64
C LEU A 25 -33.33 6.45 9.34
N GLY A 26 -33.25 6.99 10.57
CA GLY A 26 -34.40 7.52 11.29
C GLY A 26 -35.08 8.66 10.50
N TYR A 27 -34.29 9.51 9.83
CA TYR A 27 -34.83 10.61 9.01
C TYR A 27 -35.57 10.08 7.81
N LEU A 28 -34.94 9.17 7.07
CA LEU A 28 -35.54 8.58 5.89
C LEU A 28 -36.83 7.83 6.25
N ALA A 29 -36.87 7.13 7.38
CA ALA A 29 -38.07 6.45 7.85
C ALA A 29 -39.21 7.41 8.20
N LEU A 30 -38.93 8.47 8.97
CA LEU A 30 -39.93 9.49 9.34
C LEU A 30 -40.41 10.29 8.12
N PHE A 31 -39.49 10.65 7.22
CA PHE A 31 -39.82 11.34 5.98
C PHE A 31 -40.69 10.47 5.07
N THR A 32 -40.34 9.19 4.91
CA THR A 32 -41.15 8.23 4.16
C THR A 32 -42.54 8.08 4.78
N PHE A 33 -42.63 7.96 6.11
CA PHE A 33 -43.92 7.89 6.81
C PHE A 33 -44.78 9.14 6.57
N ALA A 34 -44.18 10.34 6.62
CA ALA A 34 -44.87 11.60 6.37
C ALA A 34 -45.38 11.70 4.91
N LEU A 35 -44.66 11.15 3.93
CA LEU A 35 -45.10 11.10 2.54
C LEU A 35 -46.37 10.26 2.33
N PHE A 36 -46.56 9.22 3.14
CA PHE A 36 -47.68 8.27 3.00
C PHE A 36 -48.84 8.52 3.96
N THR A 37 -48.74 9.52 4.84
CA THR A 37 -49.76 9.81 5.87
C THR A 37 -50.37 11.21 5.66
N PRO A 38 -51.59 11.31 5.10
CA PRO A 38 -52.23 12.60 4.82
C PRO A 38 -52.32 13.49 6.05
N GLY A 39 -51.88 14.76 5.92
CA GLY A 39 -51.90 15.75 7.01
C GLY A 39 -50.68 15.74 7.93
N SER A 40 -49.69 14.87 7.68
CA SER A 40 -48.43 14.87 8.43
C SER A 40 -47.43 15.90 7.87
N ASP A 41 -46.74 16.60 8.77
CA ASP A 41 -45.66 17.54 8.40
C ASP A 41 -44.43 16.77 7.91
N GLN A 42 -43.92 17.14 6.73
CA GLN A 42 -42.71 16.55 6.12
C GLN A 42 -41.42 17.10 6.74
N GLY A 43 -41.52 18.12 7.58
CA GLY A 43 -40.40 18.84 8.17
C GLY A 43 -39.77 19.82 7.18
N GLY A 44 -39.13 20.86 7.71
CA GLY A 44 -38.40 21.84 6.90
C GLY A 44 -37.12 21.27 6.26
N PRO A 45 -36.44 22.05 5.39
CA PRO A 45 -35.23 21.61 4.68
C PRO A 45 -34.06 21.25 5.60
N LEU A 46 -34.12 21.67 6.87
CA LEU A 46 -33.10 21.38 7.88
C LEU A 46 -33.42 20.16 8.75
N ALA A 47 -34.58 19.52 8.60
CA ALA A 47 -35.00 18.41 9.46
C ALA A 47 -34.02 17.23 9.41
N GLY A 48 -33.59 16.84 8.21
CA GLY A 48 -32.58 15.79 8.01
C GLY A 48 -31.22 16.15 8.61
N PRO A 49 -30.61 17.29 8.22
CA PRO A 49 -29.34 17.75 8.80
C PRO A 49 -29.35 17.86 10.32
N VAL A 50 -30.42 18.40 10.91
CA VAL A 50 -30.55 18.55 12.37
C VAL A 50 -30.63 17.19 13.06
N MET A 51 -31.35 16.21 12.49
CA MET A 51 -31.44 14.89 13.12
C MET A 51 -30.13 14.10 13.02
N VAL A 52 -29.42 14.19 11.89
CA VAL A 52 -28.09 13.59 11.73
C VAL A 52 -27.09 14.23 12.70
N LEU A 53 -27.11 15.56 12.84
CA LEU A 53 -26.27 16.27 13.81
C LEU A 53 -26.63 15.89 15.25
N GLY A 54 -27.93 15.78 15.58
CA GLY A 54 -28.40 15.33 16.88
C GLY A 54 -27.91 13.93 17.23
N ALA A 55 -27.99 12.99 16.28
CA ALA A 55 -27.49 11.63 16.45
C ALA A 55 -25.96 11.58 16.59
N ALA A 56 -25.22 12.43 15.86
CA ALA A 56 -23.76 12.55 15.97
C ALA A 56 -23.33 13.08 17.36
N LEU A 57 -24.01 14.10 17.87
CA LEU A 57 -23.76 14.68 19.19
C LEU A 57 -24.14 13.70 20.30
N LEU A 58 -25.29 13.04 20.19
CA LEU A 58 -25.72 12.01 21.12
C LEU A 58 -24.73 10.82 21.13
N GLY A 59 -24.27 10.39 19.95
CA GLY A 59 -23.24 9.37 19.79
C GLY A 59 -21.92 9.77 20.45
N ALA A 60 -21.48 11.02 20.30
CA ALA A 60 -20.24 11.51 20.92
C ALA A 60 -20.28 11.41 22.47
N VAL A 61 -21.46 11.44 23.07
CA VAL A 61 -21.68 11.28 24.51
C VAL A 61 -21.88 9.81 24.89
N LEU A 62 -22.76 9.09 24.19
CA LEU A 62 -23.14 7.72 24.55
C LEU A 62 -22.04 6.69 24.23
N VAL A 63 -21.22 6.93 23.20
CA VAL A 63 -20.15 5.99 22.83
C VAL A 63 -19.12 5.84 23.96
N PRO A 64 -18.53 6.91 24.53
CA PRO A 64 -17.60 6.76 25.65
C PRO A 64 -18.28 6.39 26.98
N LEU A 65 -19.54 6.79 27.21
CA LEU A 65 -20.21 6.57 28.51
C LEU A 65 -20.94 5.22 28.63
N ALA A 66 -21.39 4.65 27.52
CA ALA A 66 -22.21 3.44 27.51
C ALA A 66 -21.65 2.36 26.57
N VAL A 67 -21.35 2.69 25.31
CA VAL A 67 -20.98 1.68 24.29
C VAL A 67 -19.61 1.08 24.55
N ALA A 68 -18.56 1.90 24.68
CA ALA A 68 -17.19 1.43 24.87
C ALA A 68 -17.00 0.68 26.20
N PRO A 69 -17.53 1.16 27.35
CA PRO A 69 -17.50 0.41 28.60
C PRO A 69 -18.26 -0.91 28.50
N ALA A 70 -19.44 -0.94 27.86
CA ALA A 70 -20.22 -2.16 27.70
C ALA A 70 -19.50 -3.23 26.89
N VAL A 71 -18.82 -2.85 25.79
CA VAL A 71 -18.02 -3.80 25.02
C VAL A 71 -16.80 -4.28 25.80
N ALA A 72 -16.11 -3.39 26.54
CA ALA A 72 -14.99 -3.78 27.39
C ALA A 72 -15.42 -4.78 28.49
N ILE A 73 -16.56 -4.54 29.14
CA ILE A 73 -17.14 -5.42 30.17
C ILE A 73 -17.59 -6.75 29.56
N GLY A 74 -18.29 -6.73 28.42
CA GLY A 74 -18.72 -7.95 27.72
C GLY A 74 -17.53 -8.83 27.30
N GLU A 75 -16.43 -8.20 26.90
CA GLU A 75 -15.18 -8.88 26.57
C GLU A 75 -14.46 -9.46 27.81
N ALA A 76 -14.50 -8.78 28.95
CA ALA A 76 -13.88 -9.23 30.19
C ALA A 76 -14.69 -10.35 30.90
N THR A 77 -16.01 -10.20 30.99
CA THR A 77 -16.90 -11.09 31.77
C THR A 77 -17.10 -12.47 31.15
N LEU A 78 -17.10 -12.56 29.82
CA LEU A 78 -17.33 -13.80 29.08
C LEU A 78 -16.16 -14.17 28.17
N ALA A 79 -14.93 -13.84 28.57
CA ALA A 79 -13.70 -14.14 27.83
C ALA A 79 -13.55 -15.63 27.44
N ARG A 80 -14.19 -16.54 28.19
CA ARG A 80 -14.18 -18.00 27.96
C ARG A 80 -15.38 -18.55 27.17
N ARG A 81 -16.32 -17.70 26.73
CA ARG A 81 -17.52 -18.11 25.96
C ARG A 81 -17.50 -17.57 24.52
N GLY A 82 -18.38 -18.13 23.69
CA GLY A 82 -18.49 -17.82 22.27
C GLY A 82 -18.79 -16.34 21.97
N ALA A 83 -18.48 -15.91 20.74
CA ALA A 83 -18.57 -14.51 20.31
C ALA A 83 -19.98 -13.91 20.43
N SER A 84 -21.02 -14.72 20.21
CA SER A 84 -22.42 -14.31 20.38
C SER A 84 -22.75 -14.03 21.84
N ALA A 85 -22.22 -14.83 22.78
CA ALA A 85 -22.46 -14.63 24.21
C ALA A 85 -21.81 -13.34 24.73
N ARG A 86 -20.60 -13.01 24.27
CA ARG A 86 -19.91 -11.74 24.59
C ARG A 86 -20.65 -10.51 24.06
N THR A 87 -21.16 -10.59 22.83
CA THR A 87 -21.94 -9.50 22.23
C THR A 87 -23.28 -9.30 22.94
N LEU A 88 -23.97 -10.38 23.30
CA LEU A 88 -25.20 -10.32 24.09
C LEU A 88 -24.95 -9.71 25.48
N ALA A 89 -23.84 -10.08 26.14
CA ALA A 89 -23.46 -9.47 27.42
C ALA A 89 -23.11 -7.98 27.28
N ALA A 90 -22.45 -7.58 26.20
CA ALA A 90 -22.20 -6.17 25.90
C ALA A 90 -23.52 -5.40 25.68
N CYS A 91 -24.46 -5.95 24.91
CA CYS A 91 -25.78 -5.33 24.71
C CYS A 91 -26.55 -5.20 26.03
N GLY A 92 -26.56 -6.24 26.87
CA GLY A 92 -27.19 -6.19 28.20
C GLY A 92 -26.53 -5.17 29.13
N THR A 93 -25.20 -5.06 29.09
CA THR A 93 -24.43 -4.07 29.86
C THR A 93 -24.74 -2.65 29.39
N ALA A 94 -24.80 -2.41 28.08
CA ALA A 94 -25.18 -1.12 27.52
C ALA A 94 -26.60 -0.72 27.97
N ALA A 95 -27.58 -1.62 27.85
CA ALA A 95 -28.96 -1.39 28.31
C ALA A 95 -29.03 -1.05 29.81
N LEU A 96 -28.23 -1.71 30.64
CA LEU A 96 -28.13 -1.42 32.08
C LEU A 96 -27.52 -0.04 32.33
N LEU A 97 -26.40 0.29 31.68
CA LEU A 97 -25.74 1.60 31.82
C LEU A 97 -26.67 2.73 31.38
N VAL A 98 -27.33 2.59 30.24
CA VAL A 98 -28.35 3.55 29.79
C VAL A 98 -29.49 3.67 30.80
N GLY A 99 -29.96 2.56 31.38
CA GLY A 99 -31.00 2.58 32.42
C GLY A 99 -30.58 3.33 33.68
N LEU A 100 -29.34 3.14 34.14
CA LEU A 100 -28.78 3.87 35.28
C LEU A 100 -28.67 5.38 34.99
N TYR A 101 -28.22 5.77 33.79
CA TYR A 101 -28.17 7.18 33.40
C TYR A 101 -29.58 7.78 33.27
N ALA A 102 -30.53 7.07 32.66
CA ALA A 102 -31.91 7.53 32.54
C ALA A 102 -32.57 7.73 33.92
N ALA A 103 -32.35 6.81 34.86
CA ALA A 103 -32.84 6.93 36.23
C ALA A 103 -32.19 8.12 36.97
N GLY A 104 -30.89 8.32 36.81
CA GLY A 104 -30.17 9.46 37.39
C GLY A 104 -30.65 10.81 36.85
N ILE A 105 -30.85 10.91 35.53
CA ILE A 105 -31.38 12.12 34.88
C ILE A 105 -32.82 12.38 35.34
N ALA A 106 -33.66 11.34 35.45
CA ALA A 106 -35.03 11.49 35.92
C ALA A 106 -35.10 11.98 37.37
N ALA A 107 -34.23 11.46 38.25
CA ALA A 107 -34.12 11.92 39.62
C ALA A 107 -33.64 13.39 39.70
N ALA A 108 -32.72 13.81 38.83
CA ALA A 108 -32.20 15.18 38.80
C ALA A 108 -33.18 16.20 38.18
N THR A 109 -34.02 15.77 37.24
CA THR A 109 -34.93 16.65 36.48
C THR A 109 -36.37 16.59 36.97
N GLY A 110 -36.70 15.69 37.91
CA GLY A 110 -38.06 15.47 38.39
C GLY A 110 -38.97 14.82 37.34
N ALA A 111 -38.40 14.12 36.36
CA ALA A 111 -39.14 13.50 35.28
C ALA A 111 -40.04 12.36 35.81
N THR A 112 -41.19 12.15 35.17
CA THR A 112 -42.10 11.05 35.55
C THR A 112 -41.47 9.70 35.24
N VAL A 113 -41.86 8.67 35.98
CA VAL A 113 -41.41 7.28 35.74
C VAL A 113 -41.68 6.84 34.31
N ALA A 114 -42.82 7.24 33.73
CA ALA A 114 -43.17 6.91 32.35
C ALA A 114 -42.21 7.55 31.34
N SER A 115 -41.86 8.83 31.52
CA SER A 115 -40.90 9.52 30.64
C SER A 115 -39.48 8.97 30.76
N ALA A 116 -39.06 8.60 31.98
CA ALA A 116 -37.78 7.97 32.23
C ALA A 116 -37.68 6.58 31.58
N ALA A 117 -38.75 5.77 31.69
CA ALA A 117 -38.85 4.46 31.06
C ALA A 117 -38.83 4.54 29.53
N LEU A 118 -39.53 5.53 28.94
CA LEU A 118 -39.51 5.77 27.50
C LEU A 118 -38.12 6.21 27.02
N GLY A 119 -37.48 7.15 27.73
CA GLY A 119 -36.12 7.59 27.41
C GLY A 119 -35.09 6.47 27.51
N TRP A 120 -35.23 5.60 28.52
CA TRP A 120 -34.41 4.39 28.65
C TRP A 120 -34.61 3.45 27.46
N LEU A 121 -35.85 3.15 27.07
CA LEU A 121 -36.15 2.26 25.95
C LEU A 121 -35.58 2.78 24.63
N LEU A 122 -35.85 4.04 24.29
CA LEU A 122 -35.41 4.66 23.04
C LEU A 122 -33.88 4.73 22.96
N THR A 123 -33.24 5.16 24.04
CA THR A 123 -31.77 5.26 24.09
C THR A 123 -31.13 3.87 24.07
N THR A 124 -31.77 2.86 24.67
CA THR A 124 -31.29 1.48 24.61
C THR A 124 -31.32 0.98 23.17
N VAL A 125 -32.43 1.14 22.46
CA VAL A 125 -32.54 0.73 21.04
C VAL A 125 -31.47 1.41 20.20
N PHE A 126 -31.24 2.71 20.42
CA PHE A 126 -30.23 3.50 19.71
C PHE A 126 -28.79 3.03 19.94
N VAL A 127 -28.43 2.50 21.12
CA VAL A 127 -27.04 2.07 21.37
C VAL A 127 -26.75 0.62 20.94
N LEU A 128 -27.76 -0.18 20.58
CA LEU A 128 -27.56 -1.60 20.26
C LEU A 128 -26.75 -1.81 18.98
N CYS A 129 -27.07 -1.13 17.88
CA CYS A 129 -26.31 -1.27 16.63
C CYS A 129 -24.86 -0.77 16.77
N PRO A 130 -24.58 0.38 17.40
CA PRO A 130 -23.22 0.81 17.73
C PRO A 130 -22.43 -0.22 18.56
N VAL A 131 -23.05 -0.85 19.56
CA VAL A 131 -22.42 -1.91 20.38
C VAL A 131 -22.05 -3.12 19.53
N VAL A 132 -22.95 -3.58 18.65
CA VAL A 132 -22.70 -4.73 17.78
C VAL A 132 -21.58 -4.42 16.78
N ALA A 133 -21.60 -3.24 16.16
CA ALA A 133 -20.58 -2.79 15.21
C ALA A 133 -19.19 -2.72 15.87
N TYR A 134 -19.10 -2.07 17.04
CA TYR A 134 -17.87 -2.01 17.85
C TYR A 134 -17.36 -3.41 18.16
N ALA A 135 -18.22 -4.28 18.71
CA ALA A 135 -17.84 -5.64 19.09
C ALA A 135 -17.37 -6.46 17.88
N GLY A 136 -17.89 -6.19 16.67
CA GLY A 136 -17.41 -6.76 15.41
C GLY A 136 -15.95 -6.40 15.11
N VAL A 137 -15.60 -5.11 15.19
CA VAL A 137 -14.24 -4.58 14.93
C VAL A 137 -13.21 -5.19 15.88
N VAL A 138 -13.50 -5.21 17.19
CA VAL A 138 -12.60 -5.79 18.20
C VAL A 138 -12.35 -7.28 17.96
N ARG A 139 -13.37 -8.00 17.48
CA ARG A 139 -13.28 -9.44 17.19
C ARG A 139 -12.56 -9.74 15.88
N GLY A 140 -12.85 -9.00 14.81
CA GLY A 140 -12.19 -9.16 13.50
C GLY A 140 -10.67 -9.00 13.62
N ALA A 141 -10.22 -7.97 14.34
CA ALA A 141 -8.81 -7.76 14.61
C ALA A 141 -8.16 -8.87 15.47
N ARG A 142 -8.92 -9.55 16.35
CA ARG A 142 -8.41 -10.70 17.13
C ARG A 142 -8.27 -11.98 16.30
N ALA A 143 -9.21 -12.24 15.39
CA ALA A 143 -9.17 -13.40 14.51
C ALA A 143 -7.96 -13.35 13.57
N VAL A 144 -7.61 -12.15 13.08
CA VAL A 144 -6.39 -11.90 12.28
C VAL A 144 -5.13 -12.17 13.10
N THR A 145 -5.03 -11.60 14.32
CA THR A 145 -3.86 -11.85 15.19
C THR A 145 -3.73 -13.31 15.65
N GLY A 146 -4.85 -14.03 15.85
CA GLY A 146 -4.86 -15.43 16.27
C GLY A 146 -4.65 -16.43 15.13
N ARG A 147 -4.80 -16.02 13.86
CA ARG A 147 -4.38 -16.80 12.69
C ARG A 147 -2.87 -16.66 12.46
N LEU A 148 -2.35 -15.43 12.60
CA LEU A 148 -0.92 -15.17 12.55
C LEU A 148 -0.15 -15.93 13.65
N ALA A 149 -0.65 -15.94 14.89
CA ALA A 149 -0.02 -16.69 15.98
C ALA A 149 -0.08 -18.22 15.84
N ARG A 150 -1.07 -18.76 15.10
CA ARG A 150 -1.19 -20.21 14.84
C ARG A 150 -0.38 -20.68 13.63
N HIS A 151 -0.01 -19.78 12.71
CA HIS A 151 0.96 -20.06 11.65
C HIS A 151 2.41 -20.03 12.15
N SER A 152 2.67 -19.44 13.33
CA SER A 152 3.99 -19.43 13.96
C SER A 152 4.25 -20.59 14.93
N GLY A 153 3.30 -21.52 15.08
CA GLY A 153 3.44 -22.66 15.99
C GLY A 153 2.78 -23.91 15.43
N SER A 154 3.45 -24.60 14.52
CA SER A 154 3.08 -25.96 14.09
C SER A 154 4.24 -26.92 14.35
N ASP A 155 4.04 -27.75 15.37
CA ASP A 155 4.79 -28.95 15.71
C ASP A 155 4.43 -30.07 14.68
N PRO A 156 5.39 -30.80 14.08
CA PRO A 156 5.12 -31.64 12.92
C PRO A 156 4.83 -33.09 13.33
N SER A 157 3.61 -33.38 13.81
CA SER A 157 3.11 -34.76 13.84
C SER A 157 1.62 -34.85 14.19
N ALA A 158 0.74 -34.91 13.19
CA ALA A 158 -0.53 -35.66 13.26
C ALA A 158 -1.20 -35.73 11.87
N PRO A 159 -1.68 -36.91 11.43
CA PRO A 159 -2.48 -37.03 10.22
C PRO A 159 -3.96 -36.79 10.55
N VAL A 160 -4.64 -35.93 9.79
CA VAL A 160 -6.08 -35.73 9.93
C VAL A 160 -6.77 -35.92 8.59
N THR A 161 -7.41 -37.09 8.45
CA THR A 161 -8.52 -37.34 7.53
C THR A 161 -9.71 -36.47 7.90
N SER A 162 -10.43 -35.91 6.92
CA SER A 162 -11.76 -35.32 7.12
C SER A 162 -12.75 -35.76 6.01
N PRO A 163 -14.05 -35.96 6.32
CA PRO A 163 -15.07 -36.45 5.40
C PRO A 163 -15.78 -35.32 4.62
N PRO A 164 -16.62 -35.64 3.61
CA PRO A 164 -17.08 -34.67 2.62
C PRO A 164 -18.27 -33.83 3.11
N GLN A 165 -18.33 -32.55 2.71
CA GLN A 165 -19.53 -31.73 2.79
C GLN A 165 -19.79 -31.06 1.43
N SER A 166 -21.01 -31.29 0.93
CA SER A 166 -21.59 -30.82 -0.32
C SER A 166 -21.99 -29.34 -0.27
N PRO A 167 -22.26 -28.71 -1.44
CA PRO A 167 -22.04 -27.29 -1.69
C PRO A 167 -23.25 -26.44 -1.28
N GLY A 168 -22.96 -25.27 -0.73
CA GLY A 168 -23.95 -24.24 -0.45
C GLY A 168 -23.26 -22.89 -0.48
N ASP A 169 -23.43 -22.22 -1.62
CA ASP A 169 -23.15 -20.83 -1.96
C ASP A 169 -22.62 -19.96 -0.81
N ARG A 170 -21.30 -19.81 -0.80
CA ARG A 170 -20.63 -18.64 -0.24
C ARG A 170 -19.98 -17.93 -1.42
N GLU A 171 -20.36 -16.69 -1.63
CA GLU A 171 -19.60 -15.77 -2.46
C GLU A 171 -18.19 -15.66 -1.87
N ASP A 172 -17.25 -16.32 -2.53
CA ASP A 172 -15.84 -16.28 -2.20
C ASP A 172 -15.28 -14.87 -2.43
N PRO A 173 -14.35 -14.41 -1.58
CA PRO A 173 -13.70 -13.12 -1.75
C PRO A 173 -12.83 -13.17 -3.00
N VAL A 174 -13.11 -12.28 -3.97
CA VAL A 174 -12.30 -11.92 -5.15
C VAL A 174 -11.36 -13.03 -5.63
N THR A 175 -11.88 -13.94 -6.47
CA THR A 175 -11.03 -14.81 -7.27
C THR A 175 -10.20 -13.95 -8.22
N GLY A 176 -8.93 -13.74 -7.87
CA GLY A 176 -7.93 -13.25 -8.81
C GLY A 176 -7.96 -14.10 -10.08
N SER A 177 -7.80 -13.48 -11.25
CA SER A 177 -7.84 -14.21 -12.53
C SER A 177 -6.80 -15.33 -12.50
N ARG A 178 -7.21 -16.59 -12.68
CA ARG A 178 -6.27 -17.71 -12.81
C ARG A 178 -5.41 -17.56 -14.08
N PRO A 179 -4.18 -18.08 -14.09
CA PRO A 179 -3.42 -18.22 -15.31
C PRO A 179 -4.12 -19.19 -16.28
N ALA A 180 -3.80 -19.08 -17.57
CA ALA A 180 -4.36 -19.95 -18.59
C ALA A 180 -4.03 -21.44 -18.31
N THR A 181 -4.98 -22.34 -18.60
CA THR A 181 -4.89 -23.75 -18.21
C THR A 181 -3.79 -24.53 -18.92
N ASP A 182 -3.29 -24.00 -20.04
CA ASP A 182 -2.14 -24.51 -20.76
C ASP A 182 -0.80 -24.14 -20.09
N LEU A 183 -0.76 -23.09 -19.26
CA LEU A 183 0.39 -22.76 -18.41
C LEU A 183 0.34 -23.48 -17.07
N VAL A 184 -0.83 -23.47 -16.44
CA VAL A 184 -1.04 -24.10 -15.13
C VAL A 184 -2.31 -24.93 -15.19
N PRO A 185 -2.20 -26.28 -15.16
CA PRO A 185 -3.34 -27.18 -15.15
C PRO A 185 -4.36 -26.79 -14.08
N ALA A 186 -5.65 -27.03 -14.35
CA ALA A 186 -6.74 -26.56 -13.49
C ALA A 186 -6.67 -27.09 -12.05
N ASP A 187 -6.09 -28.28 -11.86
CA ASP A 187 -5.87 -28.96 -10.59
C ASP A 187 -4.62 -28.46 -9.84
N VAL A 188 -3.74 -27.71 -10.50
CA VAL A 188 -2.56 -27.10 -9.86
C VAL A 188 -2.96 -25.76 -9.21
N PRO A 189 -2.64 -25.55 -7.92
CA PRO A 189 -2.88 -24.27 -7.25
C PRO A 189 -2.14 -23.11 -7.93
N ALA A 190 -2.84 -21.98 -8.07
CA ALA A 190 -2.28 -20.73 -8.55
C ALA A 190 -2.89 -19.58 -7.76
N GLU A 191 -2.07 -18.93 -6.92
CA GLU A 191 -2.47 -17.77 -6.13
C GLU A 191 -1.94 -16.51 -6.81
N GLN A 192 -2.83 -15.57 -7.16
CA GLN A 192 -2.41 -14.34 -7.82
C GLN A 192 -1.70 -13.43 -6.82
N LEU A 193 -0.50 -12.99 -7.19
CA LEU A 193 0.30 -12.04 -6.44
C LEU A 193 -0.17 -10.61 -6.68
N THR A 194 -0.04 -9.78 -5.64
CA THR A 194 -0.31 -8.33 -5.76
C THR A 194 0.70 -7.70 -6.70
N HIS A 195 0.21 -7.01 -7.73
CA HIS A 195 1.03 -6.29 -8.70
C HIS A 195 0.25 -5.09 -9.25
N ASN A 196 0.95 -4.19 -9.94
CA ASN A 196 0.30 -3.09 -10.64
C ASN A 196 -0.50 -3.60 -11.85
N ILE A 197 -1.80 -3.83 -11.65
CA ILE A 197 -2.72 -4.32 -12.69
C ILE A 197 -2.97 -3.29 -13.80
N LEU A 198 -2.56 -2.03 -13.62
CA LEU A 198 -2.69 -0.98 -14.63
C LEU A 198 -1.56 -1.00 -15.67
N ASN A 199 -0.43 -1.66 -15.37
CA ASN A 199 0.67 -1.77 -16.33
C ASN A 199 0.30 -2.74 -17.46
N GLY A 200 0.29 -2.23 -18.69
CA GLY A 200 -0.06 -2.98 -19.90
C GLY A 200 0.91 -4.12 -20.25
N VAL A 201 2.08 -4.20 -19.61
CA VAL A 201 3.08 -5.26 -19.83
C VAL A 201 2.77 -6.52 -19.04
N THR A 202 2.21 -6.42 -17.83
CA THR A 202 2.04 -7.58 -16.93
C THR A 202 0.63 -8.15 -17.05
N GLY A 203 0.50 -9.31 -17.71
CA GLY A 203 -0.73 -10.08 -17.81
C GLY A 203 -1.21 -10.65 -16.47
N GLY A 204 -0.26 -10.97 -15.59
CA GLY A 204 -0.48 -11.35 -14.21
C GLY A 204 0.75 -12.01 -13.59
N ILE A 205 0.72 -12.20 -12.27
CA ILE A 205 1.78 -12.85 -11.51
C ILE A 205 1.14 -13.84 -10.53
N TRP A 206 1.65 -15.07 -10.44
CA TRP A 206 1.08 -16.11 -9.59
C TRP A 206 2.14 -16.93 -8.85
N HIS A 207 1.92 -17.22 -7.57
CA HIS A 207 2.55 -18.36 -6.91
C HIS A 207 1.90 -19.65 -7.40
N THR A 208 2.71 -20.60 -7.84
CA THR A 208 2.24 -21.88 -8.38
C THR A 208 3.38 -22.92 -8.34
N ARG A 209 3.33 -23.93 -9.22
CA ARG A 209 4.38 -24.93 -9.39
C ARG A 209 4.83 -25.03 -10.84
N HIS A 210 6.12 -25.26 -11.03
CA HIS A 210 6.73 -25.60 -12.32
C HIS A 210 7.51 -26.92 -12.13
N ASP A 211 7.22 -27.94 -12.95
CA ASP A 211 7.75 -29.30 -12.79
C ASP A 211 7.67 -29.85 -11.36
N GLY A 212 6.53 -29.61 -10.71
CA GLY A 212 6.28 -30.07 -9.34
C GLY A 212 7.09 -29.34 -8.25
N ARG A 213 7.80 -28.25 -8.55
CA ARG A 213 8.52 -27.40 -7.58
C ARG A 213 7.84 -26.04 -7.39
N PRO A 214 7.88 -25.41 -6.20
CA PRO A 214 7.35 -24.05 -6.00
C PRO A 214 7.98 -23.05 -6.97
N ALA A 215 7.14 -22.23 -7.60
CA ALA A 215 7.55 -21.27 -8.62
C ALA A 215 6.64 -20.03 -8.63
N VAL A 216 7.18 -18.96 -9.17
CA VAL A 216 6.43 -17.76 -9.54
C VAL A 216 6.31 -17.72 -11.06
N LEU A 217 5.07 -17.66 -11.56
CA LEU A 217 4.77 -17.42 -12.96
C LEU A 217 4.46 -15.93 -13.15
N LYS A 218 5.23 -15.24 -13.98
CA LYS A 218 4.92 -13.89 -14.47
C LYS A 218 4.61 -13.96 -15.96
N LEU A 219 3.41 -13.52 -16.35
CA LEU A 219 2.99 -13.48 -17.75
C LEU A 219 3.22 -12.08 -18.31
N LEU A 220 4.14 -11.95 -19.27
CA LEU A 220 4.42 -10.71 -19.97
C LEU A 220 3.66 -10.66 -21.29
N THR A 221 2.98 -9.56 -21.57
CA THR A 221 2.08 -9.42 -22.71
C THR A 221 2.55 -8.31 -23.65
N PRO A 222 2.45 -8.51 -24.98
CA PRO A 222 2.76 -7.48 -25.95
C PRO A 222 1.80 -6.27 -25.83
N PRO A 223 2.15 -5.12 -26.46
CA PRO A 223 1.32 -3.93 -26.44
C PRO A 223 -0.10 -4.20 -26.98
N GLY A 224 -1.07 -3.44 -26.47
CA GLY A 224 -2.47 -3.54 -26.91
C GLY A 224 -3.45 -3.98 -25.81
N ARG A 225 -2.98 -4.31 -24.61
CA ARG A 225 -3.89 -4.48 -23.45
C ARG A 225 -4.59 -3.17 -23.11
N PRO A 226 -5.91 -3.20 -22.83
CA PRO A 226 -6.62 -2.02 -22.34
C PRO A 226 -6.04 -1.52 -21.02
N GLY A 227 -5.86 -0.21 -20.92
CA GLY A 227 -5.33 0.42 -19.71
C GLY A 227 -5.04 1.91 -19.93
N PRO A 228 -4.60 2.62 -18.88
CA PRO A 228 -4.21 4.01 -19.02
C PRO A 228 -3.02 4.17 -19.99
N ALA A 229 -3.08 5.14 -20.90
CA ALA A 229 -2.03 5.34 -21.92
C ALA A 229 -0.61 5.49 -21.35
N HIS A 230 -0.46 6.15 -20.20
CA HIS A 230 0.82 6.31 -19.50
C HIS A 230 1.40 5.01 -18.90
N TRP A 231 0.64 3.92 -18.95
CA TRP A 231 1.03 2.57 -18.55
C TRP A 231 1.01 1.58 -19.71
N ALA A 232 0.81 2.04 -20.95
CA ALA A 232 0.81 1.17 -22.12
C ALA A 232 2.20 0.51 -22.30
N GLY A 233 2.21 -0.78 -22.63
CA GLY A 233 3.42 -1.46 -23.08
C GLY A 233 3.89 -0.89 -24.43
N SER A 234 5.18 -0.95 -24.69
CA SER A 234 5.79 -0.53 -25.96
C SER A 234 6.56 -1.67 -26.60
N ASP A 235 6.55 -1.74 -27.94
CA ASP A 235 7.42 -2.60 -28.75
C ASP A 235 8.77 -1.97 -29.08
N GLU A 236 8.96 -0.67 -28.78
CA GLU A 236 10.25 0.00 -28.98
C GLU A 236 11.24 -0.43 -27.89
N PRO A 237 12.36 -1.10 -28.23
CA PRO A 237 13.23 -1.72 -27.22
C PRO A 237 13.80 -0.75 -26.17
N GLY A 238 14.09 0.50 -26.56
CA GLY A 238 14.63 1.51 -25.66
C GLY A 238 13.60 2.19 -24.74
N HIS A 239 12.30 2.02 -24.99
CA HIS A 239 11.22 2.73 -24.30
C HIS A 239 11.09 2.26 -22.87
N TRP A 240 10.96 3.14 -21.88
CA TRP A 240 10.92 2.75 -20.45
C TRP A 240 9.96 1.59 -20.10
N ASN A 241 8.85 1.43 -20.81
CA ASN A 241 7.88 0.31 -20.67
C ASN A 241 7.94 -0.73 -21.81
N TYR A 242 9.13 -1.03 -22.33
CA TYR A 242 9.33 -2.10 -23.32
C TYR A 242 8.93 -3.46 -22.73
N TRP A 243 7.96 -4.12 -23.36
CA TRP A 243 7.28 -5.26 -22.74
C TRP A 243 8.16 -6.52 -22.57
N ARG A 244 9.21 -6.69 -23.37
CA ARG A 244 10.14 -7.84 -23.25
C ARG A 244 11.35 -7.56 -22.35
N ARG A 245 11.51 -6.37 -21.77
CA ARG A 245 12.77 -6.04 -21.09
C ARG A 245 13.17 -7.05 -20.02
N GLU A 246 12.26 -7.40 -19.13
CA GLU A 246 12.54 -8.35 -18.06
C GLU A 246 12.88 -9.74 -18.63
N VAL A 247 12.19 -10.16 -19.70
CA VAL A 247 12.47 -11.40 -20.43
C VAL A 247 13.90 -11.40 -20.97
N GLU A 248 14.32 -10.32 -21.62
CA GLU A 248 15.68 -10.20 -22.15
C GLU A 248 16.74 -10.09 -21.04
N ALA A 249 16.41 -9.47 -19.90
CA ALA A 249 17.29 -9.43 -18.72
C ALA A 249 17.59 -10.82 -18.15
N TYR A 250 16.58 -11.71 -18.10
CA TYR A 250 16.79 -13.10 -17.68
C TYR A 250 17.45 -13.95 -18.79
N ARG A 251 17.04 -13.81 -20.06
CA ARG A 251 17.61 -14.60 -21.18
C ARG A 251 19.07 -14.31 -21.44
N SER A 252 19.48 -13.06 -21.34
CA SER A 252 20.88 -12.65 -21.52
C SER A 252 21.78 -13.02 -20.34
N GLY A 253 21.19 -13.35 -19.19
CA GLY A 253 21.91 -13.51 -17.92
C GLY A 253 22.24 -12.20 -17.22
N LEU A 254 21.85 -11.03 -17.77
CA LEU A 254 22.11 -9.73 -17.16
C LEU A 254 21.58 -9.65 -15.73
N ALA A 255 20.34 -10.10 -15.49
CA ALA A 255 19.73 -10.04 -14.17
C ALA A 255 20.57 -10.80 -13.12
N ALA A 256 21.08 -11.98 -13.48
CA ALA A 256 21.89 -12.79 -12.59
C ALA A 256 23.29 -12.21 -12.34
N ALA A 257 23.88 -11.55 -13.34
CA ALA A 257 25.28 -11.14 -13.30
C ALA A 257 25.52 -9.68 -12.88
N ALA A 258 24.56 -8.78 -13.10
CA ALA A 258 24.73 -7.33 -12.93
C ALA A 258 25.31 -6.92 -11.57
N TYR A 259 24.83 -7.55 -10.49
CA TYR A 259 25.25 -7.25 -9.11
C TYR A 259 25.78 -8.48 -8.35
N ALA A 260 26.09 -9.57 -9.06
CA ALA A 260 26.49 -10.86 -8.46
C ALA A 260 27.71 -10.73 -7.54
N ASP A 261 28.76 -10.06 -8.01
CA ASP A 261 30.00 -9.89 -7.25
C ASP A 261 29.83 -9.01 -6.01
N ALA A 262 28.77 -8.19 -5.99
CA ALA A 262 28.39 -7.39 -4.83
C ALA A 262 27.51 -8.18 -3.84
N GLY A 263 27.12 -9.42 -4.14
CA GLY A 263 26.26 -10.24 -3.29
C GLY A 263 24.79 -9.77 -3.26
N LEU A 264 24.35 -9.05 -4.31
CA LEU A 264 22.94 -8.73 -4.53
C LEU A 264 22.44 -9.56 -5.72
N ALA A 265 21.77 -10.66 -5.43
CA ALA A 265 21.42 -11.66 -6.44
C ALA A 265 20.09 -11.33 -7.14
N ALA A 266 19.87 -11.91 -8.31
CA ALA A 266 18.55 -12.11 -8.91
C ALA A 266 18.24 -13.62 -8.96
N PRO A 267 16.97 -14.05 -9.00
CA PRO A 267 16.65 -15.46 -9.14
C PRO A 267 17.08 -15.98 -10.53
N THR A 268 17.65 -17.17 -10.60
CA THR A 268 17.88 -17.82 -11.91
C THR A 268 16.55 -18.31 -12.47
N ALA A 269 16.17 -17.85 -13.66
CA ALA A 269 14.93 -18.28 -14.31
C ALA A 269 14.89 -19.81 -14.49
N LEU A 270 13.74 -20.42 -14.16
CA LEU A 270 13.48 -21.85 -14.38
C LEU A 270 13.23 -22.13 -15.86
N ALA A 271 12.44 -21.26 -16.49
CA ALA A 271 12.06 -21.34 -17.90
C ALA A 271 11.59 -19.97 -18.39
N VAL A 272 11.67 -19.76 -19.71
CA VAL A 272 11.21 -18.54 -20.40
C VAL A 272 10.53 -18.95 -21.69
N ASP A 273 9.20 -19.12 -21.64
CA ASP A 273 8.43 -19.76 -22.70
C ASP A 273 7.70 -18.71 -23.55
N ASP A 274 8.09 -18.57 -24.82
CA ASP A 274 7.32 -17.80 -25.80
C ASP A 274 6.02 -18.54 -26.14
N ARG A 275 4.90 -17.81 -26.14
CA ARG A 275 3.57 -18.37 -26.36
C ARG A 275 3.06 -18.06 -27.78
N PRO A 276 2.16 -18.90 -28.34
CA PRO A 276 1.60 -18.67 -29.67
C PRO A 276 0.83 -17.36 -29.84
N ASP A 277 0.31 -16.80 -28.74
CA ASP A 277 -0.39 -15.51 -28.69
C ASP A 277 0.56 -14.30 -28.59
N GLY A 278 1.88 -14.53 -28.63
CA GLY A 278 2.91 -13.51 -28.54
C GLY A 278 3.27 -13.11 -27.11
N SER A 279 2.57 -13.59 -26.08
CA SER A 279 2.96 -13.39 -24.68
C SER A 279 4.16 -14.28 -24.30
N VAL A 280 4.79 -14.00 -23.15
CA VAL A 280 5.90 -14.79 -22.61
C VAL A 280 5.58 -15.19 -21.19
N ALA A 281 5.68 -16.49 -20.88
CA ALA A 281 5.64 -17.00 -19.52
C ALA A 281 7.06 -17.05 -18.95
N LEU A 282 7.34 -16.17 -17.99
CA LEU A 282 8.58 -16.16 -17.24
C LEU A 282 8.38 -16.94 -15.94
N TRP A 283 9.11 -18.04 -15.80
CA TRP A 283 9.07 -18.90 -14.62
C TRP A 283 10.29 -18.64 -13.75
N LEU A 284 10.06 -18.18 -12.52
CA LEU A 284 11.10 -17.93 -11.53
C LEU A 284 10.95 -18.91 -10.36
N PRO A 285 12.04 -19.31 -9.70
CA PRO A 285 11.94 -20.03 -8.44
C PRO A 285 11.25 -19.14 -7.40
N GLU A 286 10.46 -19.76 -6.52
CA GLU A 286 10.01 -19.06 -5.32
C GLU A 286 11.22 -18.81 -4.40
N VAL A 287 11.57 -17.54 -4.22
CA VAL A 287 12.69 -17.15 -3.36
C VAL A 287 12.27 -17.26 -1.91
N THR A 288 12.92 -18.15 -1.16
CA THR A 288 12.65 -18.33 0.27
C THR A 288 13.45 -17.33 1.09
N GLY A 289 12.76 -16.53 1.91
CA GLY A 289 13.40 -15.57 2.78
C GLY A 289 12.38 -14.66 3.47
N ARG A 290 12.89 -13.67 4.20
CA ARG A 290 12.06 -12.64 4.81
C ARG A 290 11.68 -11.61 3.74
N PRO A 291 10.40 -11.28 3.54
CA PRO A 291 9.99 -10.33 2.51
C PRO A 291 10.54 -8.94 2.81
N GLY A 292 10.85 -8.17 1.77
CA GLY A 292 11.50 -6.87 1.91
C GLY A 292 10.67 -5.86 2.70
N ILE A 293 9.34 -5.97 2.70
CA ILE A 293 8.46 -5.12 3.55
C ILE A 293 8.71 -5.29 5.05
N ALA A 294 9.38 -6.36 5.47
CA ALA A 294 9.82 -6.57 6.85
C ALA A 294 11.28 -6.11 7.06
N CYS A 295 11.79 -5.20 6.22
CA CYS A 295 13.13 -4.64 6.33
C CYS A 295 13.32 -3.81 7.59
N THR A 296 14.56 -3.80 8.06
CA THR A 296 15.10 -2.85 9.03
C THR A 296 15.99 -1.82 8.32
N PRO A 297 16.33 -0.68 8.96
CA PRO A 297 17.31 0.25 8.41
C PRO A 297 18.66 -0.42 8.09
N ALA A 298 19.11 -1.36 8.91
CA ALA A 298 20.32 -2.14 8.66
C ALA A 298 20.21 -3.03 7.41
N ASP A 299 19.06 -3.69 7.19
CA ASP A 299 18.84 -4.48 5.98
C ASP A 299 18.92 -3.61 4.71
N LEU A 300 18.32 -2.41 4.75
CA LEU A 300 18.36 -1.48 3.62
C LEU A 300 19.75 -0.87 3.42
N GLY A 301 20.51 -0.64 4.49
CA GLY A 301 21.92 -0.27 4.43
C GLY A 301 22.77 -1.34 3.77
N GLU A 302 22.48 -2.61 4.04
CA GLU A 302 23.17 -3.73 3.40
C GLU A 302 22.82 -3.83 1.90
N VAL A 303 21.57 -3.58 1.51
CA VAL A 303 21.21 -3.48 0.08
C VAL A 303 21.94 -2.29 -0.57
N ALA A 304 22.00 -1.14 0.12
CA ALA A 304 22.61 0.07 -0.39
C ALA A 304 24.12 -0.08 -0.66
N VAL A 305 24.89 -0.69 0.24
CA VAL A 305 26.34 -0.92 0.01
C VAL A 305 26.57 -1.86 -1.17
N ARG A 306 25.73 -2.88 -1.34
CA ARG A 306 25.83 -3.82 -2.48
C ARG A 306 25.44 -3.17 -3.80
N LEU A 307 24.39 -2.34 -3.81
CA LEU A 307 24.05 -1.49 -4.95
C LEU A 307 25.21 -0.57 -5.31
N GLY A 308 25.84 0.09 -4.31
CA GLY A 308 27.02 0.92 -4.52
C GLY A 308 28.17 0.16 -5.19
N ALA A 309 28.48 -1.04 -4.71
CA ALA A 309 29.55 -1.87 -5.26
C ALA A 309 29.25 -2.32 -6.71
N GLY A 310 28.02 -2.73 -6.99
CA GLY A 310 27.56 -3.06 -8.35
C GLY A 310 27.68 -1.86 -9.30
N HIS A 311 27.27 -0.67 -8.87
CA HIS A 311 27.40 0.54 -9.67
C HIS A 311 28.85 0.97 -9.88
N ALA A 312 29.71 0.86 -8.87
CA ALA A 312 31.13 1.16 -9.00
C ALA A 312 31.81 0.28 -10.05
N ARG A 313 31.45 -1.02 -10.10
CA ARG A 313 31.91 -1.93 -11.16
C ARG A 313 31.53 -1.39 -12.54
N TRP A 314 30.27 -1.03 -12.77
CA TRP A 314 29.83 -0.51 -14.07
C TRP A 314 30.47 0.84 -14.46
N LEU A 315 30.75 1.68 -13.47
CA LEU A 315 31.46 2.95 -13.66
C LEU A 315 32.93 2.74 -14.04
N GLY A 316 33.61 1.78 -13.41
CA GLY A 316 35.05 1.57 -13.55
C GLY A 316 35.48 0.55 -14.62
N ASP A 317 34.61 -0.38 -14.99
CA ASP A 317 34.94 -1.53 -15.85
C ASP A 317 34.21 -1.46 -17.21
N PRO A 318 34.93 -1.20 -18.31
CA PRO A 318 34.38 -1.31 -19.65
C PRO A 318 33.80 -2.69 -19.97
N GLU A 319 34.38 -3.79 -19.49
CA GLU A 319 33.89 -5.15 -19.73
C GLU A 319 32.55 -5.41 -19.04
N ALA A 320 32.32 -4.81 -17.86
CA ALA A 320 31.00 -4.81 -17.24
C ALA A 320 29.94 -4.20 -18.18
N ARG A 321 30.28 -3.16 -18.94
CA ARG A 321 29.40 -2.55 -19.95
C ARG A 321 29.22 -3.43 -21.20
N GLU A 322 30.15 -4.35 -21.43
CA GLU A 322 30.13 -5.33 -22.52
C GLU A 322 29.38 -6.62 -22.18
N LEU A 323 29.03 -6.87 -20.92
CA LEU A 323 28.16 -7.98 -20.49
C LEU A 323 26.78 -7.99 -21.20
N ALA A 324 26.52 -6.92 -21.93
CA ALA A 324 25.48 -6.64 -22.89
C ALA A 324 25.61 -7.28 -24.30
N GLY A 325 26.79 -7.79 -24.67
CA GLY A 325 27.17 -8.25 -26.00
C GLY A 325 27.81 -7.18 -26.90
N GLY A 326 29.05 -7.43 -27.35
CA GLY A 326 29.62 -6.80 -28.56
C GLY A 326 30.09 -5.34 -28.45
N GLY A 327 30.46 -4.86 -27.26
CA GLY A 327 31.01 -3.51 -27.08
C GLY A 327 29.96 -2.39 -27.00
N ARG A 328 28.66 -2.72 -26.97
CA ARG A 328 27.55 -1.77 -26.79
C ARG A 328 26.51 -2.32 -25.80
N PRO A 329 25.88 -1.48 -24.96
CA PRO A 329 24.73 -1.88 -24.17
C PRO A 329 23.65 -2.48 -25.08
N PRO A 330 22.88 -3.49 -24.63
CA PRO A 330 21.83 -4.08 -25.44
C PRO A 330 20.78 -3.02 -25.74
N ASN A 331 20.27 -3.04 -26.97
CA ASN A 331 19.30 -2.04 -27.41
C ASN A 331 17.93 -2.11 -26.69
N TRP A 332 17.67 -3.18 -25.93
CA TRP A 332 16.46 -3.40 -25.14
C TRP A 332 16.52 -2.83 -23.71
N LEU A 333 17.68 -2.35 -23.27
CA LEU A 333 17.75 -1.60 -22.02
C LEU A 333 16.94 -0.31 -22.11
N ALA A 334 16.33 0.10 -21.00
CA ALA A 334 15.66 1.38 -20.94
C ALA A 334 16.69 2.50 -21.20
N ARG A 335 16.48 3.30 -22.25
CA ARG A 335 17.49 4.26 -22.71
C ARG A 335 17.70 5.40 -21.73
N ASP A 336 16.61 5.96 -21.23
CA ASP A 336 16.60 6.99 -20.21
C ASP A 336 15.36 6.83 -19.31
N TRP A 337 15.34 5.73 -18.55
CA TRP A 337 14.17 5.31 -17.78
C TRP A 337 13.62 6.45 -16.90
N LEU A 338 14.50 7.12 -16.14
CA LEU A 338 14.15 8.20 -15.24
C LEU A 338 13.37 9.32 -15.94
N ARG A 339 13.88 9.81 -17.07
CA ARG A 339 13.25 10.90 -17.83
C ARG A 339 11.95 10.45 -18.46
N ASP A 340 11.98 9.33 -19.19
CA ASP A 340 10.84 8.89 -19.98
C ASP A 340 9.66 8.47 -19.09
N TYR A 341 9.94 7.74 -17.99
CA TYR A 341 8.92 7.34 -17.02
C TYR A 341 8.28 8.56 -16.33
N THR A 342 9.10 9.48 -15.82
CA THR A 342 8.61 10.62 -15.02
C THR A 342 7.85 11.63 -15.86
N LEU A 343 8.24 11.84 -17.12
CA LEU A 343 7.54 12.73 -18.05
C LEU A 343 6.27 12.10 -18.64
N SER A 344 6.13 10.78 -18.66
CA SER A 344 4.92 10.12 -19.14
C SER A 344 3.75 10.19 -18.14
N ARG A 345 4.00 10.65 -16.91
CA ARG A 345 3.01 10.70 -15.83
C ARG A 345 1.90 11.73 -16.12
N PRO A 346 0.61 11.35 -16.06
CA PRO A 346 -0.49 12.23 -16.47
C PRO A 346 -0.86 13.23 -15.38
N VAL A 347 -0.14 14.33 -15.29
CA VAL A 347 -0.45 15.46 -14.40
C VAL A 347 -1.33 16.46 -15.13
N ALA A 348 -2.56 16.67 -14.64
CA ALA A 348 -3.48 17.66 -15.20
C ALA A 348 -3.08 19.08 -14.77
N ALA A 349 -3.17 20.03 -15.70
CA ALA A 349 -2.98 21.46 -15.45
C ALA A 349 -4.33 22.21 -15.49
N PRO A 350 -4.54 23.22 -14.62
CA PRO A 350 -3.66 23.64 -13.53
C PRO A 350 -3.67 22.63 -12.36
N VAL A 351 -2.53 22.48 -11.68
CA VAL A 351 -2.41 21.60 -10.51
C VAL A 351 -3.12 22.25 -9.31
N PRO A 352 -4.07 21.55 -8.63
CA PRO A 352 -4.90 22.16 -7.60
C PRO A 352 -4.20 22.18 -6.22
N TRP A 353 -3.13 22.98 -6.10
CA TRP A 353 -2.33 23.10 -4.87
C TRP A 353 -3.09 23.57 -3.63
N GLU A 354 -4.19 24.29 -3.83
CA GLU A 354 -5.04 24.80 -2.74
C GLU A 354 -6.31 23.95 -2.54
N HIS A 355 -6.31 22.71 -3.03
CA HIS A 355 -7.40 21.77 -2.75
C HIS A 355 -7.59 21.60 -1.23
N PRO A 356 -8.82 21.63 -0.68
CA PRO A 356 -9.06 21.62 0.76
C PRO A 356 -8.37 20.47 1.52
N VAL A 357 -8.38 19.26 0.95
CA VAL A 357 -7.70 18.08 1.51
C VAL A 357 -6.18 18.28 1.60
N ALA A 358 -5.57 18.89 0.57
CA ALA A 358 -4.14 19.19 0.57
C ALA A 358 -3.79 20.30 1.55
N VAL A 359 -4.64 21.33 1.67
CA VAL A 359 -4.47 22.41 2.66
C VAL A 359 -4.52 21.87 4.09
N ALA A 360 -5.40 20.89 4.35
CA ALA A 360 -5.51 20.24 5.64
C ALA A 360 -4.31 19.34 5.97
N ALA A 361 -3.82 18.57 4.99
CA ALA A 361 -2.77 17.58 5.20
C ALA A 361 -1.35 18.18 5.13
N TRP A 362 -1.09 19.10 4.20
CA TRP A 362 0.24 19.60 3.88
C TRP A 362 0.39 21.07 4.26
N PRO A 363 1.39 21.45 5.08
CA PRO A 363 1.60 22.84 5.45
C PRO A 363 1.99 23.68 4.22
N ARG A 364 1.65 24.97 4.23
CA ARG A 364 1.89 25.86 3.08
C ARG A 364 3.35 25.83 2.56
N PRO A 365 4.41 25.87 3.41
CA PRO A 365 5.78 25.75 2.92
C PRO A 365 6.06 24.48 2.12
N LEU A 366 5.46 23.34 2.50
CA LEU A 366 5.61 22.10 1.76
C LEU A 366 4.96 22.19 0.38
N ARG A 367 3.72 22.70 0.31
CA ARG A 367 3.02 22.87 -0.97
C ARG A 367 3.76 23.83 -1.90
N ASP A 368 4.29 24.92 -1.36
CA ASP A 368 5.09 25.89 -2.11
C ASP A 368 6.38 25.25 -2.65
N ALA A 369 7.11 24.48 -1.84
CA ALA A 369 8.32 23.78 -2.27
C ALA A 369 8.05 22.72 -3.36
N LEU A 370 7.01 21.91 -3.20
CA LEU A 370 6.60 20.91 -4.19
C LEU A 370 6.12 21.56 -5.50
N ARG A 371 5.49 22.74 -5.42
CA ARG A 371 5.13 23.54 -6.59
C ARG A 371 6.37 23.99 -7.35
N VAL A 372 7.37 24.53 -6.65
CA VAL A 372 8.64 24.93 -7.27
C VAL A 372 9.34 23.72 -7.91
N LEU A 373 9.38 22.57 -7.24
CA LEU A 373 9.93 21.35 -7.82
C LEU A 373 9.20 20.94 -9.11
N TRP A 374 7.87 20.96 -9.11
CA TRP A 374 7.07 20.67 -10.29
C TRP A 374 7.34 21.65 -11.44
N GLU A 375 7.46 22.95 -11.15
CA GLU A 375 7.75 23.98 -12.15
C GLU A 375 9.16 23.82 -12.74
N ARG A 376 10.14 23.45 -11.91
CA ARG A 376 11.55 23.25 -12.30
C ARG A 376 11.88 21.82 -12.78
N ARG A 377 10.89 20.93 -12.93
CA ARG A 377 11.10 19.51 -13.25
C ARG A 377 12.04 19.23 -14.43
N HIS A 378 12.01 20.07 -15.46
CA HIS A 378 12.87 19.92 -16.63
C HIS A 378 14.33 20.28 -16.33
N ASP A 379 14.56 21.30 -15.49
CA ASP A 379 15.90 21.68 -15.03
C ASP A 379 16.49 20.60 -14.11
N VAL A 380 15.66 20.01 -13.24
CA VAL A 380 16.05 18.89 -12.36
C VAL A 380 16.52 17.71 -13.19
N LEU A 381 15.74 17.30 -14.19
CA LEU A 381 16.11 16.23 -15.11
C LEU A 381 17.38 16.57 -15.89
N ALA A 382 17.51 17.79 -16.41
CA ALA A 382 18.72 18.23 -17.10
C ALA A 382 19.97 18.22 -16.20
N ALA A 383 19.81 18.48 -14.89
CA ALA A 383 20.89 18.37 -13.93
C ALA A 383 21.31 16.90 -13.73
N THR A 384 20.38 15.94 -13.76
CA THR A 384 20.75 14.51 -13.68
C THR A 384 21.58 14.02 -14.88
N ASP A 385 21.48 14.66 -16.04
CA ASP A 385 22.26 14.29 -17.23
C ASP A 385 23.77 14.53 -17.06
N ARG A 386 24.16 15.37 -16.09
CA ARG A 386 25.56 15.68 -15.75
C ARG A 386 26.19 14.65 -14.81
N LEU A 387 25.40 13.76 -14.22
CA LEU A 387 25.88 12.75 -13.29
C LEU A 387 26.52 11.56 -14.05
N PRO A 388 27.52 10.88 -13.46
CA PRO A 388 28.02 9.62 -13.98
C PRO A 388 26.88 8.61 -14.19
N ARG A 389 26.87 7.90 -15.33
CA ARG A 389 25.86 6.89 -15.65
C ARG A 389 26.35 5.50 -15.26
N THR A 390 25.52 4.77 -14.53
CA THR A 390 25.70 3.35 -14.15
C THR A 390 24.57 2.51 -14.73
N LEU A 391 24.64 1.18 -14.63
CA LEU A 391 23.47 0.33 -14.78
C LEU A 391 22.60 0.47 -13.52
N CYS A 392 21.34 0.84 -13.67
CA CYS A 392 20.37 0.94 -12.60
C CYS A 392 19.27 -0.11 -12.79
N HIS A 393 18.71 -0.58 -11.68
CA HIS A 393 17.52 -1.41 -11.64
C HIS A 393 16.24 -0.59 -11.91
N HIS A 394 16.24 0.67 -11.48
CA HIS A 394 15.14 1.64 -11.60
C HIS A 394 13.86 1.33 -10.80
N ASP A 395 13.80 0.21 -10.10
CA ASP A 395 12.68 -0.16 -9.22
C ASP A 395 13.18 -0.84 -7.93
N CYS A 396 14.16 -0.23 -7.26
CA CYS A 396 14.73 -0.74 -6.00
C CYS A 396 13.86 -0.32 -4.80
N TRP A 397 12.97 -1.19 -4.35
CA TRP A 397 12.09 -0.95 -3.20
C TRP A 397 11.70 -2.26 -2.49
N PRO A 398 11.13 -2.20 -1.26
CA PRO A 398 10.89 -3.38 -0.43
C PRO A 398 10.09 -4.52 -1.05
N MET A 399 9.13 -4.24 -1.95
CA MET A 399 8.33 -5.31 -2.58
C MET A 399 9.13 -6.13 -3.60
N ASN A 400 10.23 -5.56 -4.11
CA ASN A 400 11.14 -6.25 -5.03
C ASN A 400 12.33 -6.89 -4.30
N LEU A 401 12.29 -6.97 -2.96
CA LEU A 401 13.37 -7.54 -2.17
C LEU A 401 12.91 -8.77 -1.39
N VAL A 402 13.77 -9.79 -1.35
CA VAL A 402 13.66 -10.91 -0.42
C VAL A 402 15.01 -11.09 0.28
N PHE A 403 15.03 -11.02 1.61
CA PHE A 403 16.22 -11.30 2.40
C PHE A 403 16.35 -12.80 2.62
N ALA A 404 17.10 -13.46 1.72
CA ALA A 404 17.38 -14.89 1.78
C ALA A 404 18.62 -15.18 2.64
N ALA A 405 18.89 -16.47 2.89
CA ALA A 405 20.00 -16.91 3.73
C ALA A 405 21.37 -16.48 3.18
N ASP A 406 21.52 -16.50 1.86
CA ASP A 406 22.78 -16.18 1.17
C ASP A 406 22.92 -14.69 0.81
N GLY A 407 21.92 -13.87 1.15
CA GLY A 407 21.87 -12.45 0.83
C GLY A 407 20.50 -11.98 0.30
N PRO A 408 20.34 -10.66 0.09
CA PRO A 408 19.17 -10.08 -0.53
C PRO A 408 19.10 -10.49 -2.00
N VAL A 409 17.88 -10.82 -2.41
CA VAL A 409 17.53 -11.10 -3.79
C VAL A 409 16.66 -9.96 -4.29
N LEU A 410 17.04 -9.37 -5.42
CA LEU A 410 16.34 -8.30 -6.11
C LEU A 410 15.52 -8.88 -7.27
N LEU A 411 14.23 -8.58 -7.25
CA LEU A 411 13.22 -9.04 -8.19
C LEU A 411 12.81 -7.92 -9.16
N ASP A 412 12.09 -8.28 -10.21
CA ASP A 412 11.47 -7.36 -11.18
C ASP A 412 12.46 -6.46 -11.95
N TRP A 413 13.20 -7.07 -12.87
CA TRP A 413 14.18 -6.40 -13.72
C TRP A 413 13.54 -5.68 -14.93
N SER A 414 12.26 -5.34 -14.87
CA SER A 414 11.53 -4.72 -15.99
C SER A 414 11.95 -3.27 -16.26
N GLY A 415 12.56 -2.59 -15.28
CA GLY A 415 13.07 -1.23 -15.40
C GLY A 415 14.51 -1.09 -15.88
N VAL A 416 15.29 -2.19 -15.88
CA VAL A 416 16.76 -2.13 -15.95
C VAL A 416 17.31 -1.33 -17.15
N GLY A 417 18.32 -0.49 -16.89
CA GLY A 417 18.93 0.32 -17.93
C GLY A 417 20.00 1.27 -17.41
N PRO A 418 20.68 2.02 -18.29
CA PRO A 418 21.58 3.07 -17.85
C PRO A 418 20.83 4.17 -17.10
N GLY A 419 21.31 4.55 -15.92
CA GLY A 419 20.75 5.62 -15.08
C GLY A 419 21.84 6.44 -14.40
N PRO A 420 21.55 7.66 -13.91
CA PRO A 420 22.48 8.42 -13.10
C PRO A 420 22.79 7.70 -11.79
N VAL A 421 24.05 7.76 -11.35
CA VAL A 421 24.47 7.30 -10.02
C VAL A 421 23.58 7.95 -8.94
N GLY A 422 23.24 7.18 -7.91
CA GLY A 422 22.35 7.59 -6.84
C GLY A 422 20.86 7.35 -7.09
N GLU A 423 20.40 7.06 -8.31
CA GLU A 423 18.96 6.86 -8.58
C GLU A 423 18.36 5.70 -7.79
N ASP A 424 18.95 4.51 -7.84
CA ASP A 424 18.42 3.34 -7.12
C ASP A 424 18.51 3.51 -5.60
N ALA A 425 19.50 4.24 -5.09
CA ALA A 425 19.58 4.59 -3.67
C ALA A 425 18.48 5.57 -3.26
N ALA A 426 18.19 6.57 -4.09
CA ALA A 426 17.08 7.50 -3.87
C ALA A 426 15.73 6.77 -3.91
N ASN A 427 15.57 5.85 -4.86
CA ASN A 427 14.42 4.95 -4.95
C ASN A 427 14.25 4.14 -3.67
N LEU A 428 15.33 3.51 -3.19
CA LEU A 428 15.31 2.66 -2.00
C LEU A 428 14.90 3.43 -0.76
N VAL A 429 15.31 4.70 -0.63
CA VAL A 429 14.85 5.55 0.47
C VAL A 429 13.38 5.92 0.33
N LEU A 430 12.96 6.43 -0.82
CA LEU A 430 11.65 7.07 -0.96
C LEU A 430 10.51 6.06 -1.12
N ASP A 431 10.63 5.08 -2.01
CA ASP A 431 9.56 4.09 -2.27
C ASP A 431 9.32 3.14 -1.09
N THR A 432 10.29 2.99 -0.18
CA THR A 432 10.09 2.24 1.06
C THR A 432 8.88 2.73 1.85
N PHE A 433 8.58 4.03 1.80
CA PHE A 433 7.55 4.64 2.65
C PHE A 433 6.34 5.18 1.90
N LEU A 434 6.43 5.40 0.58
CA LEU A 434 5.37 6.07 -0.19
C LEU A 434 4.04 5.32 -0.12
N ASP A 435 4.05 3.99 -0.17
CA ASP A 435 2.82 3.18 -0.15
C ASP A 435 2.43 2.70 1.27
N GLY A 436 3.13 3.16 2.31
CA GLY A 436 2.77 2.88 3.71
C GLY A 436 3.03 1.45 4.17
N LEU A 437 3.85 0.69 3.44
CA LEU A 437 4.19 -0.70 3.75
C LEU A 437 5.21 -0.82 4.89
N VAL A 438 6.02 0.21 5.10
CA VAL A 438 7.02 0.32 6.17
C VAL A 438 6.72 1.55 7.03
N ASP A 439 6.98 1.45 8.33
CA ASP A 439 6.73 2.54 9.29
C ASP A 439 7.56 3.79 8.95
N VAL A 440 6.87 4.86 8.57
CA VAL A 440 7.48 6.15 8.19
C VAL A 440 8.30 6.79 9.31
N ALA A 441 8.14 6.36 10.56
CA ALA A 441 9.01 6.78 11.66
C ALA A 441 10.49 6.42 11.41
N LEU A 442 10.76 5.38 10.62
CA LEU A 442 12.11 4.95 10.25
C LEU A 442 12.74 5.79 9.12
N LEU A 443 11.99 6.69 8.47
CA LEU A 443 12.43 7.44 7.29
C LEU A 443 13.77 8.16 7.50
N GLY A 444 13.96 8.82 8.65
CA GLY A 444 15.19 9.54 8.94
C GLY A 444 16.41 8.62 9.06
N GLU A 445 16.26 7.49 9.77
CA GLU A 445 17.31 6.50 9.97
C GLU A 445 17.64 5.78 8.65
N VAL A 446 16.63 5.39 7.88
CA VAL A 446 16.80 4.75 6.57
C VAL A 446 17.49 5.69 5.58
N ALA A 447 17.07 6.96 5.51
CA ALA A 447 17.70 7.92 4.61
C ALA A 447 19.20 8.09 4.93
N ALA A 448 19.55 8.31 6.20
CA ALA A 448 20.96 8.43 6.60
C ALA A 448 21.74 7.15 6.29
N THR A 449 21.21 5.99 6.69
CA THR A 449 21.86 4.69 6.51
C THR A 449 22.08 4.37 5.03
N VAL A 450 21.06 4.53 4.18
CA VAL A 450 21.17 4.22 2.76
C VAL A 450 22.17 5.14 2.07
N LEU A 451 22.15 6.45 2.35
CA LEU A 451 23.12 7.39 1.76
C LEU A 451 24.56 7.02 2.15
N ASP A 452 24.81 6.79 3.44
CA ASP A 452 26.16 6.46 3.95
C ASP A 452 26.66 5.13 3.38
N ARG A 453 25.83 4.08 3.43
CA ARG A 453 26.21 2.75 2.97
C ARG A 453 26.35 2.68 1.46
N TYR A 454 25.52 3.40 0.71
CA TYR A 454 25.66 3.51 -0.75
C TYR A 454 26.98 4.17 -1.16
N ALA A 455 27.35 5.27 -0.50
CA ALA A 455 28.62 5.95 -0.73
C ALA A 455 29.82 5.06 -0.39
N GLU A 456 29.75 4.28 0.69
CA GLU A 456 30.76 3.28 1.03
C GLU A 456 30.91 2.24 -0.08
N GLY A 457 29.81 1.68 -0.57
CA GLY A 457 29.81 0.66 -1.61
C GLY A 457 30.41 1.14 -2.92
N LEU A 458 30.32 2.44 -3.22
CA LEU A 458 30.92 3.01 -4.43
C LEU A 458 32.46 2.98 -4.43
N HIS A 459 33.10 2.64 -3.30
CA HIS A 459 34.56 2.50 -3.17
C HIS A 459 35.37 3.69 -3.71
N GLY A 460 34.82 4.91 -3.58
CA GLY A 460 35.45 6.13 -4.05
C GLY A 460 35.39 6.36 -5.56
N ALA A 461 34.62 5.56 -6.32
CA ALA A 461 34.38 5.79 -7.75
C ALA A 461 33.69 7.14 -8.03
N VAL A 462 32.99 7.67 -7.03
CA VAL A 462 32.39 9.01 -6.99
C VAL A 462 32.70 9.63 -5.63
N ALA A 463 33.01 10.92 -5.59
CA ALA A 463 33.32 11.61 -4.33
C ALA A 463 32.11 11.57 -3.37
N PRO A 464 32.28 11.35 -2.05
CA PRO A 464 31.17 11.20 -1.12
C PRO A 464 30.15 12.35 -1.13
N GLU A 465 30.60 13.60 -1.20
CA GLU A 465 29.71 14.77 -1.31
C GLU A 465 28.88 14.75 -2.60
N GLU A 466 29.48 14.29 -3.70
CA GLU A 466 28.85 14.16 -5.00
C GLU A 466 27.82 13.01 -5.00
N VAL A 467 28.10 11.90 -4.32
CA VAL A 467 27.13 10.81 -4.13
C VAL A 467 25.89 11.31 -3.41
N ALA A 468 26.08 12.01 -2.29
CA ALA A 468 24.97 12.52 -1.50
C ALA A 468 24.12 13.52 -2.31
N ARG A 469 24.78 14.41 -3.08
CA ARG A 469 24.13 15.33 -4.01
C ARG A 469 23.36 14.59 -5.10
N ALA A 470 23.97 13.57 -5.70
CA ALA A 470 23.39 12.75 -6.76
C ALA A 470 22.11 12.04 -6.29
N VAL A 471 22.14 11.39 -5.12
CA VAL A 471 20.97 10.72 -4.52
C VAL A 471 19.80 11.69 -4.31
N ARG A 472 20.08 12.89 -3.78
CA ARG A 472 19.04 13.89 -3.55
C ARG A 472 18.45 14.43 -4.85
N LEU A 473 19.31 14.71 -5.83
CA LEU A 473 18.92 15.21 -7.15
C LEU A 473 18.10 14.18 -7.93
N THR A 474 18.53 12.91 -7.97
CA THR A 474 17.79 11.84 -8.65
C THR A 474 16.49 11.52 -7.94
N GLY A 475 16.43 11.61 -6.61
CA GLY A 475 15.18 11.54 -5.85
C GLY A 475 14.19 12.65 -6.25
N ALA A 476 14.65 13.91 -6.31
CA ALA A 476 13.84 15.03 -6.80
C ALA A 476 13.35 14.81 -8.24
N ALA A 477 14.24 14.32 -9.11
CA ALA A 477 13.92 13.99 -10.50
C ALA A 477 12.88 12.87 -10.63
N LYS A 478 12.99 11.83 -9.79
CA LYS A 478 12.12 10.64 -9.88
C LYS A 478 10.69 10.92 -9.41
N TYR A 479 10.49 11.85 -8.48
CA TYR A 479 9.20 12.04 -7.80
C TYR A 479 8.56 13.42 -7.94
N PHE A 480 9.08 14.34 -8.76
CA PHE A 480 8.47 15.67 -8.96
C PHE A 480 7.00 15.62 -9.38
N TRP A 481 6.57 14.54 -10.04
CA TRP A 481 5.21 14.36 -10.58
C TRP A 481 4.21 13.88 -9.51
N LEU A 482 4.70 13.31 -8.41
CA LEU A 482 3.87 12.57 -7.45
C LEU A 482 2.85 13.47 -6.77
N ALA A 483 3.29 14.56 -6.15
CA ALA A 483 2.38 15.48 -5.48
C ALA A 483 1.36 16.12 -6.45
N PRO A 484 1.76 16.65 -7.63
CA PRO A 484 0.81 17.12 -8.63
C PRO A 484 -0.22 16.07 -9.07
N MET A 485 0.20 14.82 -9.26
CA MET A 485 -0.69 13.73 -9.63
C MET A 485 -1.67 13.39 -8.50
N MET A 486 -1.19 13.30 -7.26
CA MET A 486 -2.03 13.07 -6.09
C MET A 486 -3.11 14.15 -6.00
N LEU A 487 -2.72 15.42 -6.11
CA LEU A 487 -3.63 16.56 -6.08
C LEU A 487 -4.70 16.51 -7.19
N GLY A 488 -4.31 16.17 -8.42
CA GLY A 488 -5.23 16.06 -9.55
C GLY A 488 -6.23 14.89 -9.45
N ARG A 489 -5.98 13.93 -8.54
CA ARG A 489 -6.83 12.77 -8.29
C ARG A 489 -7.75 12.93 -7.08
N LEU A 490 -7.56 13.95 -6.25
CA LEU A 490 -8.38 14.16 -5.06
C LEU A 490 -9.88 14.25 -5.43
N GLY A 491 -10.72 13.61 -4.61
CA GLY A 491 -12.17 13.58 -4.81
C GLY A 491 -12.64 12.68 -5.96
N ARG A 492 -11.75 11.87 -6.58
CA ARG A 492 -12.12 10.81 -7.53
C ARG A 492 -12.17 9.47 -6.81
N SER A 493 -13.08 8.57 -7.23
CA SER A 493 -13.13 7.20 -6.70
C SER A 493 -11.75 6.54 -6.80
N ALA A 494 -11.29 5.92 -5.72
CA ALA A 494 -10.03 5.18 -5.69
C ALA A 494 -10.04 4.13 -6.81
N ILE A 495 -8.99 4.10 -7.63
CA ILE A 495 -8.77 3.00 -8.56
C ILE A 495 -8.22 1.85 -7.70
N SER A 496 -8.99 0.78 -7.52
CA SER A 496 -8.45 -0.46 -6.94
C SER A 496 -7.38 -1.00 -7.91
N GLY A 497 -6.17 -1.25 -7.42
CA GLY A 497 -5.07 -1.74 -8.26
C GLY A 497 -3.68 -1.18 -7.98
N THR A 498 -3.50 -0.41 -6.90
CA THR A 498 -2.19 0.04 -6.40
C THR A 498 -1.82 -0.66 -5.10
N TYR A 499 -0.54 -0.64 -4.72
CA TYR A 499 -0.03 -1.24 -3.48
C TYR A 499 -0.49 -0.50 -2.21
N ASP A 500 -0.89 0.77 -2.33
CA ASP A 500 -1.41 1.58 -1.23
C ASP A 500 -2.90 1.31 -0.97
N ALA A 501 -3.21 0.79 0.22
CA ALA A 501 -4.58 0.45 0.65
C ALA A 501 -5.23 1.53 1.54
N ARG A 502 -4.54 2.64 1.81
CA ARG A 502 -5.05 3.74 2.65
C ARG A 502 -6.12 4.54 1.93
N ASP A 503 -7.00 5.17 2.72
CA ASP A 503 -7.90 6.18 2.15
C ASP A 503 -7.15 7.46 1.75
N GLU A 504 -7.85 8.38 1.07
CA GLU A 504 -7.25 9.62 0.57
C GLU A 504 -6.61 10.46 1.69
N ALA A 505 -7.25 10.60 2.85
CA ALA A 505 -6.76 11.43 3.94
C ALA A 505 -5.54 10.77 4.62
N GLU A 506 -5.61 9.47 4.88
CA GLU A 506 -4.52 8.66 5.42
C GLU A 506 -3.30 8.64 4.48
N MET A 507 -3.52 8.54 3.16
CA MET A 507 -2.47 8.60 2.15
C MET A 507 -1.78 9.97 2.16
N MET A 508 -2.55 11.06 2.16
CA MET A 508 -2.02 12.43 2.17
C MET A 508 -1.21 12.71 3.43
N ALA A 509 -1.68 12.24 4.60
CA ALA A 509 -0.97 12.36 5.87
C ALA A 509 0.27 11.45 5.91
N GLY A 510 0.14 10.19 5.49
CA GLY A 510 1.21 9.19 5.53
C GLY A 510 2.37 9.47 4.57
N ARG A 511 2.10 10.10 3.42
CA ARG A 511 3.14 10.51 2.45
C ARG A 511 3.81 11.83 2.81
N ARG A 512 3.22 12.63 3.71
CA ARG A 512 3.73 13.96 4.06
C ARG A 512 5.21 13.95 4.49
N PRO A 513 5.68 13.09 5.42
CA PRO A 513 7.10 13.12 5.84
C PRO A 513 8.06 12.83 4.69
N VAL A 514 7.67 11.94 3.77
CA VAL A 514 8.45 11.60 2.58
C VAL A 514 8.51 12.78 1.62
N LEU A 515 7.38 13.47 1.41
CA LEU A 515 7.32 14.68 0.59
C LEU A 515 8.09 15.86 1.22
N GLU A 516 8.14 15.97 2.55
CA GLU A 516 8.99 16.94 3.26
C GLU A 516 10.49 16.63 3.08
N LEU A 517 10.88 15.35 3.09
CA LEU A 517 12.25 14.95 2.75
C LEU A 517 12.57 15.30 1.28
N LEU A 518 11.69 14.95 0.34
CA LEU A 518 11.82 15.26 -1.07
C LEU A 518 11.95 16.77 -1.32
N ALA A 519 11.14 17.59 -0.65
CA ALA A 519 11.21 19.04 -0.74
C ALA A 519 12.55 19.59 -0.21
N ARG A 520 13.10 19.02 0.86
CA ARG A 520 14.44 19.38 1.36
C ARG A 520 15.53 18.99 0.36
N TRP A 521 15.47 17.80 -0.20
CA TRP A 521 16.41 17.33 -1.23
C TRP A 521 16.39 18.22 -2.48
N ALA A 522 15.20 18.63 -2.91
CA ALA A 522 15.02 19.54 -4.05
C ALA A 522 15.47 20.98 -3.77
N ALA A 523 15.57 21.41 -2.51
CA ALA A 523 15.97 22.77 -2.17
C ALA A 523 17.50 23.00 -2.26
N GLU A 524 18.29 21.93 -2.31
CA GLU A 524 19.73 22.03 -2.43
C GLU A 524 20.18 22.50 -3.83
N PRO A 525 21.32 23.20 -3.94
CA PRO A 525 21.87 23.58 -5.25
C PRO A 525 22.20 22.35 -6.11
N TRP A 526 21.90 22.42 -7.41
CA TRP A 526 22.12 21.33 -8.37
C TRP A 526 23.32 21.56 -9.31
N ASP A 527 24.01 22.68 -9.15
CA ASP A 527 25.13 23.11 -10.00
C ASP A 527 26.50 22.82 -9.38
#